data_AF-A0A3D1KDD8-F1
#
_entry.id   AF-A0A3D1KDD8-F1
#
_cell.length_a   1.000
_cell.length_b   1.000
_cell.length_c   1.000
_cell.angle_alpha   90.00
_cell.angle_beta   90.00
_cell.angle_gamma   90.00
#
_symmetry.space_group_name_H-M   'P 1'
#
loop_
_entity.id
_entity.type
_entity.pdbx_description
1 polymer ?
#
loop_
_entity_poly.entity_id
_entity_poly.type
_entity_poly.pdbx_seq_one_letter_code
_entity_poly.pdbx_strand_id
1 'polypeptide(L)'
;MNIARPLIPLPEDIKLVQALFLSVVSVTPVRTTGYWLLFRKTTWRLNEPFCFKIYATSRGRSYCYEITIKAGFETDFASIPKVFWWLYSPEDCRYNKAAIGHDILYAGEIFVKWFADDFLAMGMEDASRLNRWNFHKAVKWVGWFTYKGHTEESIEAARQLLDMRVYMN
;
A
#
# COMPACT_ATOMS: atom_id res chain seq x y z
N MET A 1 24.25 -10.10 6.64
CA MET A 1 23.18 -9.09 6.71
C MET A 1 22.08 -9.54 5.76
N ASN A 2 21.19 -10.40 6.25
CA ASN A 2 20.15 -11.02 5.43
C ASN A 2 18.98 -10.05 5.33
N ILE A 3 19.09 -9.10 4.41
CA ILE A 3 17.93 -8.33 3.97
C ILE A 3 16.95 -9.35 3.36
N ALA A 4 15.84 -9.59 4.06
CA ALA A 4 14.83 -10.55 3.66
C ALA A 4 14.30 -10.16 2.26
N ARG A 5 14.83 -10.83 1.24
CA ARG A 5 14.50 -10.61 -0.18
C ARG A 5 12.97 -10.58 -0.36
N PRO A 6 12.44 -9.77 -1.30
CA PRO A 6 11.06 -9.95 -1.73
C PRO A 6 10.91 -11.39 -2.22
N LEU A 7 9.79 -12.04 -1.87
CA LEU A 7 9.48 -13.44 -2.24
C LEU A 7 9.57 -13.66 -3.76
N ILE A 8 9.47 -12.59 -4.55
CA ILE A 8 9.67 -12.57 -6.00
C ILE A 8 10.48 -11.32 -6.35
N PRO A 9 11.69 -11.43 -6.93
CA PRO A 9 12.39 -10.26 -7.42
C PRO A 9 11.57 -9.65 -8.56
N LEU A 10 11.15 -8.40 -8.38
CA LEU A 10 10.60 -7.61 -9.49
C LEU A 10 11.68 -7.46 -10.57
N PRO A 11 11.33 -7.56 -11.86
CA PRO A 11 12.22 -7.14 -12.92
C PRO A 11 12.68 -5.68 -12.70
N GLU A 12 13.94 -5.38 -12.98
CA GLU A 12 14.54 -4.05 -12.71
C GLU A 12 13.80 -2.90 -13.42
N ASP A 13 13.20 -3.17 -14.58
CA ASP A 13 12.47 -2.20 -15.40
C ASP A 13 10.94 -2.37 -15.32
N ILE A 14 10.42 -3.00 -14.25
CA ILE A 14 8.99 -3.22 -14.14
C ILE A 14 8.21 -1.90 -14.14
N LYS A 15 7.21 -1.83 -15.01
CA LYS A 15 6.27 -0.72 -15.12
C LYS A 15 4.92 -1.22 -14.72
N LEU A 16 4.40 -0.67 -13.64
CA LEU A 16 3.03 -0.88 -13.24
C LEU A 16 2.09 -0.22 -14.27
N VAL A 17 1.12 -1.00 -14.74
CA VAL A 17 0.19 -0.61 -15.82
C VAL A 17 -1.18 -0.30 -15.25
N GLN A 18 -1.68 -1.16 -14.36
CA GLN A 18 -3.03 -1.05 -13.81
C GLN A 18 -3.14 -1.80 -12.48
N ALA A 19 -4.03 -1.31 -11.60
CA ALA A 19 -4.58 -2.09 -10.50
C ALA A 19 -6.07 -2.36 -10.70
N LEU A 20 -6.53 -3.54 -10.32
CA LEU A 20 -7.93 -3.93 -10.33
C LEU A 20 -8.33 -4.45 -8.95
N PHE A 21 -9.28 -3.77 -8.29
CA PHE A 21 -9.77 -4.16 -6.98
C PHE A 21 -10.95 -5.12 -7.11
N LEU A 22 -10.82 -6.32 -6.55
CA LEU A 22 -11.77 -7.42 -6.76
C LEU A 22 -12.78 -7.57 -5.63
N SER A 23 -12.52 -6.99 -4.45
CA SER A 23 -13.47 -7.00 -3.33
C SER A 23 -13.80 -5.61 -2.79
N VAL A 24 -14.88 -5.56 -2.02
CA VAL A 24 -15.25 -4.37 -1.24
C VAL A 24 -14.39 -4.28 0.02
N VAL A 25 -14.15 -3.06 0.49
CA VAL A 25 -13.39 -2.84 1.73
C VAL A 25 -14.37 -2.83 2.89
N SER A 26 -14.15 -3.72 3.84
CA SER A 26 -14.84 -3.76 5.13
C SER A 26 -13.83 -3.61 6.25
N VAL A 27 -13.94 -2.53 7.02
CA VAL A 27 -13.00 -2.22 8.10
C VAL A 27 -13.71 -1.78 9.38
N THR A 28 -13.08 -2.01 10.52
CA THR A 28 -13.51 -1.48 11.82
C THR A 28 -12.37 -0.71 12.50
N PRO A 29 -12.63 0.39 13.19
CA PRO A 29 -11.60 1.11 13.93
C PRO A 29 -11.10 0.29 15.13
N VAL A 30 -9.78 0.15 15.31
CA VAL A 30 -9.18 -0.65 16.41
C VAL A 30 -8.69 0.23 17.56
N ARG A 31 -7.91 1.28 17.26
CA ARG A 31 -7.34 2.17 18.29
C ARG A 31 -7.22 3.61 17.77
N THR A 32 -7.57 4.55 18.65
CA THR A 32 -7.10 5.93 18.59
C THR A 32 -6.04 6.08 19.69
N THR A 33 -4.76 5.97 19.36
CA THR A 33 -3.70 6.21 20.35
C THR A 33 -3.03 7.53 20.01
N GLY A 34 -3.09 8.51 20.91
CA GLY A 34 -2.50 9.83 20.71
C GLY A 34 -1.30 10.05 21.61
N TYR A 35 -0.24 10.64 21.06
CA TYR A 35 0.48 11.78 21.63
C TYR A 35 1.05 12.62 20.46
N TRP A 36 1.00 13.95 20.61
CA TRP A 36 1.22 15.06 19.65
C TRP A 36 -0.02 15.56 18.89
N LEU A 37 -0.33 16.85 19.10
CA LEU A 37 -1.43 17.64 18.50
C LEU A 37 -1.51 17.55 16.96
N LEU A 38 -0.47 17.08 16.28
CA LEU A 38 -0.35 17.05 14.83
C LEU A 38 -0.56 15.67 14.18
N PHE A 39 -0.74 14.56 14.93
CA PHE A 39 -0.94 13.24 14.32
C PHE A 39 -1.92 12.39 15.17
N ARG A 40 -3.23 12.47 14.89
CA ARG A 40 -4.16 11.42 15.33
C ARG A 40 -3.91 10.24 14.40
N LYS A 41 -3.37 9.14 14.92
CA LYS A 41 -3.27 7.89 14.17
C LYS A 41 -4.45 7.01 14.60
N THR A 42 -5.50 7.04 13.80
CA THR A 42 -6.54 6.01 13.86
C THR A 42 -6.03 4.83 13.05
N THR A 43 -6.17 3.63 13.58
CA THR A 43 -5.93 2.41 12.81
C THR A 43 -7.24 1.68 12.61
N TRP A 44 -7.36 1.05 11.45
CA TRP A 44 -8.52 0.28 11.05
C TRP A 44 -8.08 -1.16 10.77
N ARG A 45 -8.89 -2.11 11.20
CA ARG A 45 -8.69 -3.53 10.93
C ARG A 45 -9.63 -3.98 9.84
N LEU A 46 -9.07 -4.72 8.91
CA LEU A 46 -9.78 -5.36 7.82
C LEU A 46 -10.63 -6.52 8.38
N ASN A 47 -11.95 -6.48 8.17
CA ASN A 47 -12.89 -7.47 8.69
C ASN A 47 -13.00 -8.70 7.78
N GLU A 48 -12.81 -8.52 6.47
CA GLU A 48 -12.97 -9.55 5.44
C GLU A 48 -11.75 -9.56 4.52
N PRO A 49 -11.40 -10.68 3.87
CA PRO A 49 -10.29 -10.72 2.93
C PRO A 49 -10.42 -9.67 1.82
N PHE A 50 -9.33 -8.95 1.54
CA PHE A 50 -9.27 -7.94 0.50
C PHE A 50 -8.40 -8.43 -0.67
N CYS A 51 -8.97 -8.46 -1.88
CA CYS A 51 -8.28 -9.00 -3.05
C CYS A 51 -8.16 -7.95 -4.15
N PHE A 52 -6.97 -7.90 -4.76
CA PHE A 52 -6.69 -7.03 -5.89
C PHE A 52 -5.65 -7.63 -6.84
N LYS A 53 -5.66 -7.18 -8.09
CA LYS A 53 -4.69 -7.55 -9.12
C LYS A 53 -3.85 -6.35 -9.51
N ILE A 54 -2.56 -6.59 -9.72
CA ILE A 54 -1.63 -5.62 -10.30
C ILE A 54 -1.17 -6.16 -11.64
N TYR A 55 -1.42 -5.39 -12.69
CA TYR A 55 -0.89 -5.63 -14.02
C TYR A 55 0.37 -4.80 -14.21
N ALA A 56 1.44 -5.44 -14.64
CA ALA A 56 2.72 -4.79 -14.85
C ALA A 56 3.42 -5.36 -16.10
N THR A 57 4.34 -4.59 -16.66
CA THR A 57 5.11 -4.97 -17.84
C THR A 57 6.59 -4.75 -17.61
N SER A 58 7.43 -5.62 -18.16
CA SER A 58 8.90 -5.46 -18.16
C SER A 58 9.45 -6.11 -19.42
N ARG A 59 10.32 -5.39 -20.16
CA ARG A 59 10.94 -5.85 -21.41
C ARG A 59 9.99 -6.57 -22.39
N GLY A 60 8.75 -6.10 -22.51
CA GLY A 60 7.73 -6.68 -23.40
C GLY A 60 6.98 -7.91 -22.86
N ARG A 61 7.28 -8.36 -21.63
CA ARG A 61 6.51 -9.39 -20.92
C ARG A 61 5.44 -8.77 -20.05
N SER A 62 4.33 -9.50 -19.88
CA SER A 62 3.22 -9.07 -19.03
C SER A 62 3.14 -9.92 -17.77
N TYR A 63 2.99 -9.25 -16.64
CA TYR A 63 2.86 -9.83 -15.32
C TYR A 63 1.51 -9.46 -14.72
N CYS A 64 0.84 -10.44 -14.10
CA CYS A 64 -0.32 -10.21 -13.26
C CYS A 64 -0.03 -10.77 -11.87
N TYR A 65 -0.02 -9.88 -10.87
CA TYR A 65 0.10 -10.23 -9.46
C TYR A 65 -1.29 -10.20 -8.85
N GLU A 66 -1.81 -11.36 -8.45
CA GLU A 66 -3.05 -11.46 -7.68
C GLU A 66 -2.69 -11.53 -6.20
N ILE A 67 -3.17 -10.57 -5.42
CA ILE A 67 -2.82 -10.40 -4.01
C ILE A 67 -4.11 -10.46 -3.19
N THR A 68 -4.11 -11.34 -2.19
CA THR A 68 -5.17 -11.46 -1.20
C THR A 68 -4.62 -11.14 0.18
N ILE A 69 -5.17 -10.11 0.80
CA ILE A 69 -4.93 -9.76 2.19
C ILE A 69 -5.96 -10.48 3.04
N LYS A 70 -5.52 -11.22 4.04
CA LYS A 70 -6.39 -11.90 5.01
C LYS A 70 -7.04 -10.87 5.95
N ALA A 71 -8.21 -11.21 6.47
CA ALA A 71 -8.83 -10.45 7.55
C ALA A 71 -7.88 -10.35 8.76
N GLY A 72 -7.97 -9.25 9.51
CA GLY A 72 -7.11 -8.96 10.64
C GLY A 72 -5.96 -8.00 10.35
N PHE A 73 -5.67 -7.69 9.08
CA PHE A 73 -4.69 -6.67 8.72
C PHE A 73 -5.09 -5.29 9.26
N GLU A 74 -4.15 -4.57 9.89
CA GLU A 74 -4.34 -3.22 10.38
C GLU A 74 -3.70 -2.20 9.43
N THR A 75 -4.48 -1.22 9.01
CA THR A 75 -4.10 -0.13 8.09
C THR A 75 -4.33 1.22 8.76
N ASP A 76 -3.55 2.22 8.37
CA ASP A 76 -3.81 3.63 8.71
C ASP A 76 -4.26 4.45 7.49
N PHE A 77 -4.70 3.76 6.42
CA PHE A 77 -5.08 4.29 5.12
C PHE A 77 -4.01 5.17 4.48
N ALA A 78 -2.79 4.63 4.47
CA ALA A 78 -1.55 5.32 4.15
C ALA A 78 -1.23 6.42 5.15
N SER A 79 0.02 6.44 5.65
CA SER A 79 0.53 7.46 6.56
C SER A 79 0.68 8.85 5.87
N ILE A 80 -0.44 9.47 5.52
CA ILE A 80 -0.51 10.74 4.80
C ILE A 80 -0.35 11.90 5.77
N PRO A 81 0.57 12.85 5.52
CA PRO A 81 0.67 14.06 6.34
C PRO A 81 -0.62 14.86 6.34
N LYS A 82 -1.02 15.39 7.51
CA LYS A 82 -2.27 16.15 7.68
C LYS A 82 -2.47 17.30 6.69
N VAL A 83 -1.38 17.93 6.22
CA VAL A 83 -1.44 19.02 5.21
C VAL A 83 -2.03 18.55 3.88
N PHE A 84 -2.11 17.25 3.60
CA PHE A 84 -2.74 16.69 2.41
C PHE A 84 -4.15 16.14 2.65
N TRP A 85 -4.67 16.20 3.90
CA TRP A 85 -6.00 15.68 4.23
C TRP A 85 -7.15 16.48 3.60
N TRP A 86 -6.92 17.74 3.21
CA TRP A 86 -7.90 18.51 2.42
C TRP A 86 -8.14 17.91 1.02
N LEU A 87 -7.20 17.08 0.54
CA LEU A 87 -7.29 16.40 -0.74
C LEU A 87 -7.75 14.95 -0.57
N TYR A 88 -7.07 14.21 0.32
CA TYR A 88 -7.40 12.82 0.69
C TYR A 88 -7.14 12.60 2.18
N SER A 89 -8.22 12.61 2.95
CA SER A 89 -8.21 12.26 4.38
C SER A 89 -8.31 10.75 4.55
N PRO A 90 -7.67 10.12 5.55
CA PRO A 90 -7.87 8.71 5.91
C PRO A 90 -9.34 8.27 6.06
N GLU A 91 -10.25 9.22 6.26
CA GLU A 91 -11.69 8.97 6.37
C GLU A 91 -12.40 8.93 5.01
N ASP A 92 -11.73 9.27 3.91
CA ASP A 92 -12.29 9.31 2.55
C ASP A 92 -12.22 7.94 1.88
N CYS A 93 -13.39 7.33 1.68
CA CYS A 93 -13.54 6.01 1.08
C CYS A 93 -12.98 5.87 -0.34
N ARG A 94 -12.75 6.97 -1.08
CA ARG A 94 -12.38 6.94 -2.51
C ARG A 94 -11.06 6.24 -2.81
N TYR A 95 -10.09 6.32 -1.89
CA TYR A 95 -8.76 5.75 -2.11
C TYR A 95 -8.39 4.64 -1.11
N ASN A 96 -9.29 4.30 -0.18
CA ASN A 96 -9.05 3.28 0.87
C ASN A 96 -8.58 1.94 0.31
N LYS A 97 -9.09 1.53 -0.85
CA LYS A 97 -8.66 0.32 -1.57
C LYS A 97 -7.18 0.34 -1.92
N ALA A 98 -6.72 1.46 -2.51
CA ALA A 98 -5.33 1.63 -2.87
C ALA A 98 -4.43 1.85 -1.64
N ALA A 99 -4.95 2.52 -0.61
CA ALA A 99 -4.26 2.71 0.66
C ALA A 99 -3.99 1.40 1.39
N ILE A 100 -5.00 0.53 1.50
CA ILE A 100 -4.84 -0.81 2.08
C ILE A 100 -3.80 -1.63 1.29
N GLY A 101 -3.89 -1.62 -0.03
CA GLY A 101 -2.94 -2.34 -0.88
C GLY A 101 -1.51 -1.76 -0.76
N HIS A 102 -1.36 -0.45 -0.66
CA HIS A 102 -0.08 0.20 -0.37
C HIS A 102 0.48 -0.27 0.98
N ASP A 103 -0.33 -0.21 2.05
CA ASP A 103 0.13 -0.50 3.40
C ASP A 103 0.62 -1.95 3.54
N ILE A 104 -0.06 -2.94 2.95
CA ILE A 104 0.40 -4.33 3.01
C ILE A 104 1.65 -4.57 2.17
N LEU A 105 1.72 -3.98 0.97
CA LEU A 105 2.88 -4.11 0.09
C LEU A 105 4.13 -3.49 0.73
N TYR A 106 3.91 -2.39 1.44
CA TYR A 106 4.92 -1.66 2.19
C TYR A 106 5.34 -2.42 3.45
N ALA A 107 4.39 -2.86 4.29
CA ALA A 107 4.66 -3.57 5.53
C ALA A 107 5.34 -4.93 5.30
N GLY A 108 4.90 -5.67 4.28
CA GLY A 108 5.49 -6.97 3.92
C GLY A 108 6.78 -6.86 3.08
N GLU A 109 7.19 -5.65 2.69
CA GLU A 109 8.27 -5.39 1.73
C GLU A 109 8.21 -6.34 0.53
N ILE A 110 7.00 -6.55 0.01
CA ILE A 110 6.73 -7.51 -1.07
C ILE A 110 7.37 -7.01 -2.36
N PHE A 111 7.34 -5.69 -2.54
CA PHE A 111 7.92 -4.97 -3.65
C PHE A 111 8.83 -3.86 -3.14
N VAL A 112 9.63 -3.33 -4.07
CA VAL A 112 10.38 -2.10 -3.82
C VAL A 112 9.44 -0.97 -3.45
N LYS A 113 9.81 -0.18 -2.45
CA LYS A 113 8.99 0.90 -1.91
C LYS A 113 8.33 1.78 -2.98
N TRP A 114 9.09 2.21 -3.99
CA TRP A 114 8.57 3.12 -5.02
C TRP A 114 7.40 2.51 -5.79
N PHE A 115 7.33 1.18 -5.90
CA PHE A 115 6.24 0.48 -6.57
C PHE A 115 4.97 0.51 -5.70
N ALA A 116 5.10 0.35 -4.38
CA ALA A 116 3.99 0.54 -3.46
C ALA A 116 3.47 1.98 -3.49
N ASP A 117 4.39 2.97 -3.49
CA ASP A 117 4.04 4.39 -3.61
C ASP A 117 3.27 4.66 -4.94
N ASP A 118 3.75 4.10 -6.07
CA ASP A 118 3.12 4.26 -7.38
C ASP A 118 1.73 3.56 -7.41
N PHE A 119 1.57 2.44 -6.72
CA PHE A 119 0.29 1.75 -6.56
C PHE A 119 -0.73 2.61 -5.82
N LEU A 120 -0.33 3.30 -4.75
CA LEU A 120 -1.20 4.23 -4.03
C LEU A 120 -1.72 5.35 -4.94
N ALA A 121 -0.82 5.92 -5.76
CA ALA A 121 -1.16 7.02 -6.66
C ALA A 121 -2.19 6.62 -7.74
N MET A 122 -2.29 5.34 -8.11
CA MET A 122 -3.34 4.87 -9.03
C MET A 122 -4.73 4.98 -8.44
N GLY A 123 -4.92 4.72 -7.14
CA GLY A 123 -6.24 4.82 -6.50
C GLY A 123 -6.77 6.25 -6.37
N MET A 124 -5.99 7.25 -6.76
CA MET A 124 -6.35 8.66 -6.71
C MET A 124 -6.89 9.12 -8.07
N GLU A 125 -7.79 8.34 -8.67
CA GLU A 125 -8.29 8.57 -10.02
C GLU A 125 -8.98 9.94 -10.16
N ASP A 126 -9.70 10.35 -9.12
CA ASP A 126 -10.45 11.61 -9.06
C ASP A 126 -9.59 12.87 -8.86
N ALA A 127 -8.30 12.71 -8.53
CA ALA A 127 -7.41 13.86 -8.38
C ALA A 127 -6.90 14.37 -9.72
N SER A 128 -6.75 15.70 -9.80
CA SER A 128 -5.98 16.32 -10.88
C SER A 128 -4.56 15.77 -10.92
N ARG A 129 -3.96 15.73 -12.12
CA ARG A 129 -2.59 15.22 -12.32
C ARG A 129 -1.57 15.88 -11.38
N LEU A 130 -1.72 17.19 -11.14
CA LEU A 130 -0.85 17.95 -10.25
C LEU A 130 -1.02 17.52 -8.79
N ASN A 131 -2.26 17.35 -8.34
CA ASN A 131 -2.56 16.92 -6.97
C ASN A 131 -2.06 15.49 -6.70
N ARG A 132 -2.26 14.58 -7.66
CA ARG A 132 -1.71 13.22 -7.60
C ARG A 132 -0.19 13.24 -7.53
N TRP A 133 0.47 14.07 -8.34
CA TRP A 133 1.94 14.20 -8.33
C TRP A 133 2.47 14.75 -7.00
N ASN A 134 1.86 15.80 -6.46
CA ASN A 134 2.23 16.39 -5.17
C ASN A 134 2.08 15.39 -4.03
N PHE A 135 0.95 14.68 -4.01
CA PHE A 135 0.67 13.65 -3.04
C PHE A 135 1.66 12.49 -3.13
N HIS A 136 1.92 12.01 -4.35
CA HIS A 136 2.89 10.94 -4.59
C HIS A 136 4.28 11.29 -4.06
N LYS A 137 4.73 12.54 -4.30
CA LYS A 137 5.98 13.03 -3.72
C LYS A 137 5.93 13.08 -2.20
N ALA A 138 4.83 13.53 -1.61
CA ALA A 138 4.69 13.59 -0.15
C ALA A 138 4.83 12.21 0.49
N VAL A 139 4.15 11.19 -0.06
CA VAL A 139 4.24 9.80 0.42
C VAL A 139 5.65 9.25 0.27
N LYS A 140 6.31 9.49 -0.86
CA LYS A 140 7.73 9.11 -1.07
C LYS A 140 8.64 9.66 0.02
N TRP A 141 8.52 10.95 0.33
CA TRP A 141 9.31 11.62 1.36
C TRP A 141 9.02 11.08 2.77
N VAL A 142 7.74 10.99 3.15
CA VAL A 142 7.33 10.61 4.52
C VAL A 142 7.61 9.14 4.77
N GLY A 143 7.29 8.28 3.79
CA GLY A 143 7.60 6.87 3.90
C GLY A 143 9.11 6.64 4.09
N TRP A 144 10.00 7.52 3.62
CA TRP A 144 11.43 7.25 3.74
C TRP A 144 11.86 7.29 5.21
N PHE A 145 11.17 8.09 6.04
CA PHE A 145 11.37 8.12 7.48
C PHE A 145 10.78 6.89 8.18
N THR A 146 9.63 6.36 7.73
CA THR A 146 8.99 5.19 8.36
C THR A 146 9.60 3.86 7.92
N TYR A 147 10.06 3.75 6.67
CA TYR A 147 10.63 2.52 6.08
C TYR A 147 11.83 2.01 6.89
N LYS A 148 12.64 2.92 7.43
CA LYS A 148 13.84 2.58 8.22
C LYS A 148 13.52 1.91 9.57
N GLY A 149 12.25 1.91 9.99
CA GLY A 149 11.81 1.36 11.27
C GLY A 149 11.27 -0.07 11.18
N HIS A 150 11.20 -0.69 10.00
CA HIS A 150 10.70 -2.05 9.86
C HIS A 150 11.65 -3.06 10.52
N THR A 151 11.10 -3.91 11.38
CA THR A 151 11.79 -5.07 11.94
C THR A 151 11.45 -6.31 11.10
N GLU A 152 12.35 -7.29 11.06
CA GLU A 152 12.10 -8.57 10.36
C GLU A 152 10.80 -9.24 10.86
N GLU A 153 10.53 -9.16 12.17
CA GLU A 153 9.29 -9.65 12.77
C GLU A 153 8.04 -8.96 12.21
N SER A 154 8.07 -7.63 12.07
CA SER A 154 6.94 -6.87 11.52
C SER A 154 6.69 -7.18 10.04
N ILE A 155 7.76 -7.42 9.28
CA ILE A 155 7.70 -7.79 7.87
C ILE A 155 7.10 -9.18 7.72
N GLU A 156 7.56 -10.14 8.52
CA GLU A 156 7.06 -11.50 8.47
C GLU A 156 5.61 -11.60 8.93
N ALA A 157 5.23 -10.86 9.97
CA ALA A 157 3.83 -10.76 10.41
C ALA A 157 2.91 -10.23 9.29
N ALA A 158 3.36 -9.22 8.53
CA ALA A 158 2.60 -8.73 7.38
C ALA A 158 2.53 -9.77 6.25
N ARG A 159 3.63 -10.49 5.98
CA ARG A 159 3.66 -11.56 4.97
C ARG A 159 2.73 -12.72 5.30
N GLN A 160 2.57 -13.08 6.57
CA GLN A 160 1.62 -14.12 6.99
C GLN A 160 0.16 -13.78 6.65
N LEU A 161 -0.16 -12.49 6.59
CA LEU A 161 -1.48 -11.96 6.22
C LEU A 161 -1.66 -11.80 4.70
N LEU A 162 -0.66 -12.13 3.89
CA LEU A 162 -0.69 -11.93 2.44
C LEU A 162 -0.53 -13.28 1.72
N ASP A 163 -1.46 -13.56 0.80
CA ASP A 163 -1.30 -14.60 -0.22
C ASP A 163 -1.10 -13.91 -1.58
N MET A 164 -0.11 -14.35 -2.35
CA MET A 164 0.21 -13.76 -3.65
C MET A 164 0.44 -14.85 -4.70
N ARG A 165 -0.21 -14.68 -5.84
CA ARG A 165 -0.04 -15.51 -7.03
C ARG A 165 0.45 -14.66 -8.18
N VAL A 166 1.37 -15.19 -8.98
CA VAL A 166 1.94 -14.48 -10.12
C VAL A 166 1.70 -15.27 -11.39
N TYR A 167 1.15 -14.58 -12.37
CA TYR A 167 0.89 -15.07 -13.71
C TYR A 167 1.78 -14.29 -14.68
N MET A 168 2.48 -15.00 -15.56
CA MET A 168 3.35 -14.42 -16.58
C MET A 168 2.93 -14.94 -17.95
N ASN A 169 2.80 -14.02 -18.91
CA ASN A 169 2.61 -14.32 -20.32
C ASN A 169 3.80 -13.81 -21.14
#